data_AF-A0A3L6JH70-F1
#
_entry.id   AF-A0A3L6JH70-F1
#
_cell.length_a   1.000
_cell.length_b   1.000
_cell.length_c   1.000
_cell.angle_alpha   90.00
_cell.angle_beta   90.00
_cell.angle_gamma   90.00
#
_symmetry.space_group_name_H-M   'P 1'
#
loop_
_entity.id
_entity.type
_entity.pdbx_description
1 polymer ?
#
loop_
_entity_poly.entity_id
_entity_poly.type
_entity_poly.pdbx_seq_one_letter_code
_entity_poly.pdbx_strand_id
1 'polypeptide(L)'
;MPKAIYAIWWDPNLGPFLGRSYPENDPLTSEEAVVIFMGHGLQQEAKVGYTKLAKGLVVSYLDSPNCIAVLLDENDDPSVVERNLLRLVGRINFNSSKWDAEITRAFLLLQELIAETSGQELLSNPHVTRLVEDMATGRVSALVPRHVLRATAKYPKASDYLGPDEEEVSRLLKDLERAGHLVPKTYGRRVECRQCGGTEVTLELACPSCGSNDIYKVYLVFCPKCGNRTQTVLVDDLTEVRCQQCKQPAKVSELSVIDVELLCKGCGQATNDPKIVLSCANCGKHMTNTDLLGGTGLAYYPA
;
A
#
# COMPACT_ATOMS: atom_id res chain seq x y z
N MET A 1 -12.96 -18.11 14.95
CA MET A 1 -13.23 -16.74 15.40
C MET A 1 -12.11 -16.34 16.34
N PRO A 2 -11.67 -15.08 16.34
CA PRO A 2 -10.52 -14.67 17.14
C PRO A 2 -10.67 -15.05 18.61
N LYS A 3 -9.58 -15.55 19.20
CA LYS A 3 -9.52 -16.04 20.58
C LYS A 3 -9.51 -14.91 21.60
N ALA A 4 -8.72 -13.87 21.32
CA ALA A 4 -8.54 -12.75 22.22
C ALA A 4 -8.13 -11.48 21.49
N ILE A 5 -8.31 -10.34 22.14
CA ILE A 5 -7.78 -9.03 21.73
C ILE A 5 -7.01 -8.41 22.90
N TYR A 6 -5.99 -7.64 22.57
CA TYR A 6 -5.05 -7.04 23.50
C TYR A 6 -4.85 -5.58 23.16
N ALA A 7 -4.84 -4.73 24.18
CA ALA A 7 -4.31 -3.38 24.12
C ALA A 7 -2.92 -3.38 24.75
N ILE A 8 -1.91 -3.03 23.94
CA ILE A 8 -0.51 -2.90 24.33
C ILE A 8 -0.21 -1.40 24.35
N TRP A 9 0.30 -0.91 25.47
CA TRP A 9 0.69 0.48 25.64
C TRP A 9 2.21 0.60 25.67
N TRP A 10 2.71 1.77 25.35
CA TRP A 10 4.13 2.07 25.40
C TRP A 10 4.45 3.02 26.55
N ASP A 11 5.33 2.59 27.44
CA ASP A 11 5.94 3.46 28.43
C ASP A 11 7.29 4.00 27.89
N PRO A 12 7.55 5.31 27.94
CA PRO A 12 8.81 5.89 27.47
C PRO A 12 10.07 5.35 28.18
N ASN A 13 9.94 4.86 29.41
CA ASN A 13 11.05 4.39 30.23
C ASN A 13 11.13 2.85 30.29
N LEU A 14 9.99 2.15 30.19
CA LEU A 14 9.90 0.69 30.34
C LEU A 14 9.65 -0.06 29.02
N GLY A 15 9.30 0.65 27.95
CA GLY A 15 8.95 0.05 26.66
C GLY A 15 7.50 -0.45 26.60
N PRO A 16 7.17 -1.38 25.68
CA PRO A 16 5.81 -1.86 25.50
C PRO A 16 5.40 -2.79 26.64
N PHE A 17 4.22 -2.59 27.19
CA PHE A 17 3.65 -3.45 28.22
C PHE A 17 2.16 -3.70 27.94
N LEU A 18 1.64 -4.80 28.49
CA LEU A 18 0.22 -5.12 28.33
C LEU A 18 -0.61 -4.09 29.10
N GLY A 19 -1.46 -3.37 28.37
CA GLY A 19 -2.48 -2.51 28.93
C GLY A 19 -3.66 -3.34 29.43
N ARG A 20 -4.39 -3.99 28.52
CA ARG A 20 -5.60 -4.78 28.80
C ARG A 20 -5.79 -5.93 27.81
N SER A 21 -6.55 -6.96 28.21
CA SER A 21 -6.91 -8.11 27.36
C SER A 21 -8.39 -8.46 27.49
N TYR A 22 -8.98 -8.96 26.41
CA TYR A 22 -10.29 -9.60 26.45
C TYR A 22 -10.29 -10.89 25.61
N PRO A 23 -10.77 -12.02 26.15
CA PRO A 23 -11.18 -12.22 27.54
C PRO A 23 -10.00 -12.07 28.53
N GLU A 24 -10.27 -11.72 29.78
CA GLU A 24 -9.23 -11.41 30.80
C GLU A 24 -8.34 -12.61 31.16
N ASN A 25 -8.76 -13.82 30.81
CA ASN A 25 -8.15 -15.07 31.27
C ASN A 25 -6.92 -15.50 30.45
N ASP A 26 -6.55 -14.76 29.41
CA ASP A 26 -5.41 -15.08 28.52
C ASP A 26 -4.51 -13.86 28.26
N PRO A 27 -3.90 -13.25 29.31
CA PRO A 27 -3.05 -12.07 29.14
C PRO A 27 -1.77 -12.40 28.37
N LEU A 28 -1.22 -11.41 27.67
CA LEU A 28 0.13 -11.48 27.10
C LEU A 28 1.19 -11.29 28.20
N THR A 29 2.33 -11.96 28.06
CA THR A 29 3.52 -11.60 28.84
C THR A 29 4.17 -10.33 28.28
N SER A 30 5.01 -9.66 29.06
CA SER A 30 5.78 -8.50 28.58
C SER A 30 6.69 -8.85 27.39
N GLU A 31 7.25 -10.06 27.38
CA GLU A 31 8.06 -10.56 26.26
C GLU A 31 7.22 -10.71 24.99
N GLU A 32 6.02 -11.30 25.10
CA GLU A 32 5.10 -11.43 23.97
C GLU A 32 4.66 -10.06 23.43
N ALA A 33 4.40 -9.09 24.33
CA ALA A 33 4.06 -7.72 23.94
C ALA A 33 5.19 -7.03 23.16
N VAL A 34 6.45 -7.22 23.57
CA VAL A 34 7.63 -6.71 22.85
C VAL A 34 7.73 -7.36 21.46
N VAL A 35 7.59 -8.68 21.37
CA VAL A 35 7.69 -9.40 20.09
C VAL A 35 6.60 -8.95 19.12
N ILE A 36 5.36 -8.76 19.59
CA ILE A 36 4.27 -8.20 18.79
C ILE A 36 4.63 -6.80 18.28
N PHE A 37 5.17 -5.94 19.14
CA PHE A 37 5.58 -4.59 18.76
C PHE A 37 6.69 -4.59 17.69
N MET A 38 7.67 -5.49 17.83
CA MET A 38 8.72 -5.69 16.83
C MET A 38 8.20 -6.23 15.49
N GLY A 39 7.05 -6.90 15.49
CA GLY A 39 6.37 -7.38 14.28
C GLY A 39 5.94 -6.27 13.31
N HIS A 40 6.00 -5.00 13.73
CA HIS A 40 5.74 -3.81 12.89
C HIS A 40 7.01 -3.24 12.23
N GLY A 41 8.13 -3.95 12.34
CA GLY A 41 9.44 -3.56 11.81
C GLY A 41 10.27 -2.75 12.80
N LEU A 42 11.61 -2.79 12.63
CA LEU A 42 12.57 -2.14 13.54
C LEU A 42 12.36 -0.62 13.69
N GLN A 43 11.73 0.02 12.69
CA GLN A 43 11.38 1.45 12.69
C GLN A 43 9.86 1.70 12.81
N GLN A 44 9.03 0.68 13.09
CA GLN A 44 7.57 0.80 13.20
C GLN A 44 6.88 1.33 11.92
N GLU A 45 7.45 1.03 10.75
CA GLU A 45 6.96 1.54 9.46
C GLU A 45 5.66 0.87 9.01
N ALA A 46 5.38 -0.36 9.49
CA ALA A 46 4.19 -1.10 9.11
C ALA A 46 3.06 -0.90 10.13
N LYS A 47 1.91 -0.36 9.66
CA LYS A 47 0.71 -0.21 10.50
C LYS A 47 0.13 -1.55 10.96
N VAL A 48 0.29 -2.60 10.16
CA VAL A 48 -0.17 -3.96 10.49
C VAL A 48 1.04 -4.87 10.68
N GLY A 49 1.00 -5.70 11.71
CA GLY A 49 2.05 -6.65 12.07
C GLY A 49 1.51 -8.08 12.17
N TYR A 50 2.35 -9.05 11.86
CA TYR A 50 2.06 -10.48 11.95
C TYR A 50 3.08 -11.15 12.86
N THR A 51 2.62 -11.76 13.95
CA THR A 51 3.51 -12.33 14.96
C THR A 51 3.06 -13.74 15.33
N LYS A 52 3.95 -14.73 15.23
CA LYS A 52 3.68 -16.09 15.71
C LYS A 52 4.13 -16.21 17.17
N LEU A 53 3.18 -16.36 18.08
CA LEU A 53 3.42 -16.71 19.48
C LEU A 53 3.25 -18.21 19.69
N ALA A 54 3.68 -18.70 20.85
CA ALA A 54 3.45 -20.10 21.26
C ALA A 54 1.95 -20.45 21.28
N LYS A 55 1.10 -19.51 21.68
CA LYS A 55 -0.36 -19.68 21.80
C LYS A 55 -1.15 -19.47 20.50
N GLY A 56 -0.52 -18.98 19.43
CA GLY A 56 -1.19 -18.77 18.15
C GLY A 56 -0.58 -17.68 17.29
N LEU A 57 -1.21 -17.44 16.13
CA LEU A 57 -0.86 -16.31 15.29
C LEU A 57 -1.56 -15.05 15.81
N VAL A 58 -0.84 -13.93 15.83
CA VAL A 58 -1.34 -12.63 16.22
C VAL A 58 -1.29 -11.70 15.02
N VAL A 59 -2.41 -11.03 14.76
CA VAL A 59 -2.50 -9.91 13.82
C VAL A 59 -2.64 -8.63 14.65
N SER A 60 -1.73 -7.68 14.45
CA SER A 60 -1.68 -6.46 15.25
C SER A 60 -1.77 -5.20 14.39
N TYR A 61 -2.30 -4.13 14.97
CA TYR A 61 -2.35 -2.80 14.40
C TYR A 61 -1.67 -1.81 15.34
N LEU A 62 -0.69 -1.08 14.82
CA LEU A 62 0.08 -0.08 15.56
C LEU A 62 -0.45 1.33 15.24
N ASP A 63 -0.96 2.00 16.27
CA ASP A 63 -1.28 3.43 16.28
C ASP A 63 -0.35 4.12 17.27
N SER A 64 0.84 4.50 16.79
CA SER A 64 1.95 4.89 17.66
C SER A 64 1.52 5.93 18.71
N PRO A 65 1.75 5.67 20.01
CA PRO A 65 2.62 4.62 20.54
C PRO A 65 1.87 3.35 21.01
N ASN A 66 0.57 3.23 20.76
CA ASN A 66 -0.26 2.12 21.23
C ASN A 66 -0.45 1.05 20.15
N CYS A 67 -0.71 -0.18 20.56
CA CYS A 67 -0.94 -1.31 19.65
C CYS A 67 -2.17 -2.12 20.07
N ILE A 68 -2.99 -2.50 19.10
CA ILE A 68 -4.06 -3.48 19.29
C ILE A 68 -3.63 -4.78 18.64
N ALA A 69 -3.67 -5.88 19.38
CA ALA A 69 -3.25 -7.19 18.89
C ALA A 69 -4.38 -8.20 19.05
N VAL A 70 -4.63 -9.00 18.02
CA VAL A 70 -5.71 -10.00 17.99
C VAL A 70 -5.09 -11.38 17.86
N LEU A 71 -5.37 -12.27 18.81
CA LEU A 71 -4.96 -13.68 18.76
C LEU A 71 -5.98 -14.49 17.98
N LEU A 72 -5.49 -15.25 17.00
CA LEU A 72 -6.31 -16.03 16.09
C LEU A 72 -6.51 -17.46 16.60
N ASP A 73 -7.62 -18.06 16.23
CA ASP A 73 -7.80 -19.50 16.29
C ASP A 73 -7.00 -20.22 15.19
N GLU A 74 -6.77 -21.52 15.31
CA GLU A 74 -6.00 -22.30 14.32
C GLU A 74 -6.67 -22.32 12.94
N ASN A 75 -7.99 -22.16 12.91
CA ASN A 75 -8.79 -22.18 11.67
C ASN A 75 -9.14 -20.78 11.13
N ASP A 76 -8.70 -19.70 11.77
CA ASP A 76 -9.01 -18.34 11.31
C ASP A 76 -8.14 -17.92 10.12
N ASP A 77 -8.76 -17.32 9.09
CA ASP A 77 -8.03 -16.68 8.00
C ASP A 77 -7.47 -15.33 8.47
N PRO A 78 -6.13 -15.15 8.52
CA PRO A 78 -5.52 -13.92 9.01
C PRO A 78 -5.91 -12.69 8.19
N SER A 79 -6.17 -12.87 6.90
CA SER A 79 -6.55 -11.79 5.97
C SER A 79 -7.93 -11.22 6.31
N VAL A 80 -8.85 -12.08 6.75
CA VAL A 80 -10.20 -11.67 7.19
C VAL A 80 -10.13 -10.88 8.48
N VAL A 81 -9.27 -11.30 9.42
CA VAL A 81 -9.05 -10.61 10.69
C VAL A 81 -8.36 -9.27 10.47
N GLU A 82 -7.30 -9.20 9.65
CA GLU A 82 -6.62 -7.94 9.31
C GLU A 82 -7.62 -6.92 8.74
N ARG A 83 -8.36 -7.30 7.69
CA ARG A 83 -9.32 -6.41 7.03
C ARG A 83 -10.34 -5.83 8.01
N ASN A 84 -10.86 -6.65 8.91
CA ASN A 84 -11.86 -6.21 9.87
C ASN A 84 -11.25 -5.47 11.07
N LEU A 85 -10.00 -5.77 11.44
CA LEU A 85 -9.24 -4.99 12.40
C LEU A 85 -9.01 -3.56 11.88
N LEU A 86 -8.67 -3.39 10.60
CA LEU A 86 -8.54 -2.07 9.97
C LEU A 86 -9.84 -1.25 9.97
N ARG A 87 -11.01 -1.92 9.89
CA ARG A 87 -12.32 -1.27 10.03
C ARG A 87 -12.65 -0.93 11.48
N LEU A 88 -12.18 -1.77 12.41
CA LEU A 88 -12.41 -1.63 13.84
C LEU A 88 -11.62 -0.45 14.43
N VAL A 89 -10.35 -0.28 14.05
CA VAL A 89 -9.45 0.70 14.70
C VAL A 89 -9.96 2.13 14.62
N GLY A 90 -10.63 2.52 13.53
CA GLY A 90 -11.29 3.84 13.41
C GLY A 90 -12.50 4.03 14.33
N ARG A 91 -12.94 2.97 15.04
CA ARG A 91 -14.06 2.96 15.99
C ARG A 91 -13.60 2.75 17.43
N ILE A 92 -12.30 2.54 17.65
CA ILE A 92 -11.68 2.44 18.98
C ILE A 92 -11.28 3.85 19.44
N ASN A 93 -11.66 4.20 20.66
CA ASN A 93 -11.18 5.39 21.32
C ASN A 93 -9.91 5.08 22.11
N PHE A 94 -8.75 5.25 21.46
CA PHE A 94 -7.43 5.06 22.08
C PHE A 94 -7.14 6.01 23.25
N ASN A 95 -7.95 7.05 23.45
CA ASN A 95 -7.81 7.99 24.57
C ASN A 95 -8.83 7.74 25.69
N SER A 96 -9.56 6.62 25.65
CA SER A 96 -10.57 6.29 26.66
C SER A 96 -9.92 6.05 28.03
N SER A 97 -10.51 6.59 29.09
CA SER A 97 -10.13 6.26 30.48
C SER A 97 -10.74 4.95 30.98
N LYS A 98 -11.62 4.32 30.19
CA LYS A 98 -12.34 3.07 30.52
C LYS A 98 -11.96 1.95 29.56
N TRP A 99 -10.68 1.60 29.55
CA TRP A 99 -10.12 0.63 28.61
C TRP A 99 -10.70 -0.79 28.71
N ASP A 100 -11.15 -1.22 29.89
CA ASP A 100 -11.77 -2.55 30.08
C ASP A 100 -13.08 -2.68 29.27
N ALA A 101 -13.93 -1.66 29.35
CA ALA A 101 -15.17 -1.60 28.57
C ALA A 101 -14.88 -1.42 27.08
N GLU A 102 -13.85 -0.64 26.76
CA GLU A 102 -13.48 -0.33 25.38
C GLU A 102 -12.93 -1.56 24.64
N ILE A 103 -12.05 -2.33 25.27
CA ILE A 103 -11.45 -3.52 24.66
C ILE A 103 -12.49 -4.64 24.49
N THR A 104 -13.40 -4.78 25.46
CA THR A 104 -14.54 -5.69 25.38
C THR A 104 -15.45 -5.31 24.21
N ARG A 105 -15.84 -4.04 24.11
CA ARG A 105 -16.65 -3.51 23.01
C ARG A 105 -15.96 -3.73 21.66
N ALA A 106 -14.65 -3.48 21.59
CA ALA A 106 -13.87 -3.66 20.38
C ALA A 106 -13.83 -5.13 19.94
N PHE A 107 -13.68 -6.08 20.88
CA PHE A 107 -13.71 -7.50 20.58
C PHE A 107 -15.05 -7.96 20.01
N LEU A 108 -16.15 -7.58 20.66
CA LEU A 108 -17.50 -7.96 20.22
C LEU A 108 -17.80 -7.39 18.83
N LEU A 109 -17.44 -6.13 18.59
CA LEU A 109 -17.60 -5.50 17.30
C LEU A 109 -16.72 -6.15 16.22
N LEU A 110 -15.50 -6.58 16.56
CA LEU A 110 -14.65 -7.33 15.63
C LEU A 110 -15.30 -8.65 15.22
N GLN A 111 -15.88 -9.37 16.18
CA GLN A 111 -16.60 -10.62 15.91
C GLN A 111 -17.80 -10.39 15.00
N GLU A 112 -18.58 -9.34 15.25
CA GLU A 112 -19.69 -8.91 14.39
C GLU A 112 -19.20 -8.59 12.97
N LEU A 113 -18.16 -7.76 12.84
CA LEU A 113 -17.58 -7.43 11.54
C LEU A 113 -17.06 -8.66 10.78
N ILE A 114 -16.47 -9.63 11.46
CA ILE A 114 -16.00 -10.87 10.84
C ILE A 114 -17.19 -11.72 10.38
N ALA A 115 -18.24 -11.82 11.19
CA ALA A 115 -19.46 -12.54 10.84
C ALA A 115 -20.19 -11.89 9.65
N GLU A 116 -20.24 -10.56 9.60
CA GLU A 116 -20.85 -9.75 8.54
C GLU A 116 -20.04 -9.70 7.22
N THR A 117 -18.81 -10.21 7.22
CA THR A 117 -17.95 -10.20 6.02
C THR A 117 -17.89 -11.58 5.39
N SER A 118 -19.04 -12.22 5.26
CA SER A 118 -19.20 -13.43 4.46
C SER A 118 -19.18 -13.08 2.96
N GLY A 119 -18.73 -14.01 2.09
CA GLY A 119 -18.82 -13.82 0.63
C GLY A 119 -20.27 -13.59 0.16
N GLN A 120 -21.26 -14.10 0.90
CA GLN A 120 -22.68 -13.89 0.66
C GLN A 120 -23.13 -12.45 0.99
N GLU A 121 -22.62 -11.83 2.05
CA GLU A 121 -22.90 -10.42 2.34
C GLU A 121 -22.24 -9.46 1.35
N LEU A 122 -21.03 -9.78 0.87
CA LEU A 122 -20.43 -8.97 -0.20
C LEU A 122 -21.31 -8.97 -1.47
N LEU A 123 -21.91 -10.12 -1.78
CA LEU A 123 -22.89 -10.28 -2.87
C LEU A 123 -24.30 -9.78 -2.50
N SER A 124 -24.54 -9.33 -1.27
CA SER A 124 -25.78 -8.63 -0.93
C SER A 124 -25.75 -7.17 -1.40
N ASN A 125 -24.55 -6.60 -1.62
CA ASN A 125 -24.39 -5.27 -2.18
C ASN A 125 -24.69 -5.28 -3.70
N PRO A 126 -25.75 -4.57 -4.16
CA PRO A 126 -26.15 -4.60 -5.57
C PRO A 126 -25.04 -4.14 -6.53
N HIS A 127 -24.15 -3.24 -6.10
CA HIS A 127 -23.04 -2.76 -6.92
C HIS A 127 -21.96 -3.83 -7.10
N VAL A 128 -21.66 -4.60 -6.05
CA VAL A 128 -20.69 -5.70 -6.10
C VAL A 128 -21.22 -6.82 -6.97
N THR A 129 -22.48 -7.21 -6.78
CA THR A 129 -23.14 -8.26 -7.58
C THR A 129 -23.16 -7.90 -9.05
N ARG A 130 -23.55 -6.67 -9.39
CA ARG A 130 -23.50 -6.17 -10.76
C ARG A 130 -22.09 -6.22 -11.34
N LEU A 131 -21.07 -5.80 -10.59
CA LEU A 131 -19.69 -5.86 -11.07
C LEU A 131 -19.26 -7.29 -11.39
N VAL A 132 -19.56 -8.24 -10.49
CA VAL A 132 -19.22 -9.66 -10.67
C VAL A 132 -19.98 -10.27 -11.84
N GLU A 133 -21.27 -9.96 -12.01
CA GLU A 133 -22.07 -10.39 -13.16
C GLU A 133 -21.56 -9.78 -14.48
N ASP A 134 -21.24 -8.49 -14.49
CA ASP A 134 -20.66 -7.81 -15.64
C ASP A 134 -19.32 -8.45 -16.04
N MET A 135 -18.50 -8.88 -15.06
CA MET A 135 -17.27 -9.63 -15.32
C MET A 135 -17.53 -11.06 -15.82
N ALA A 136 -18.44 -11.80 -15.18
CA ALA A 136 -18.78 -13.18 -15.57
C ALA A 136 -19.40 -13.26 -16.97
N THR A 137 -20.16 -12.23 -17.37
CA THR A 137 -20.75 -12.11 -18.70
C THR A 137 -19.80 -11.53 -19.75
N GLY A 138 -18.58 -11.14 -19.36
CA GLY A 138 -17.59 -10.53 -20.25
C GLY A 138 -17.86 -9.08 -20.65
N ARG A 139 -18.88 -8.41 -20.06
CA ARG A 139 -19.11 -6.96 -20.23
C ARG A 139 -17.96 -6.14 -19.66
N VAL A 140 -17.33 -6.63 -18.59
CA VAL A 140 -16.06 -6.11 -18.05
C VAL A 140 -15.02 -7.21 -18.14
N SER A 141 -14.10 -7.12 -19.10
CA SER A 141 -13.13 -8.20 -19.36
C SER A 141 -12.04 -8.33 -18.29
N ALA A 142 -11.65 -7.21 -17.67
CA ALA A 142 -10.64 -7.17 -16.61
C ALA A 142 -10.76 -5.88 -15.80
N LEU A 143 -10.39 -5.96 -14.51
CA LEU A 143 -10.17 -4.79 -13.66
C LEU A 143 -8.68 -4.45 -13.70
N VAL A 144 -8.33 -3.46 -14.52
CA VAL A 144 -6.93 -3.06 -14.72
C VAL A 144 -6.60 -1.89 -13.80
N PRO A 145 -5.58 -2.00 -12.92
CA PRO A 145 -5.17 -0.89 -12.08
C PRO A 145 -4.56 0.24 -12.94
N ARG A 146 -4.70 1.48 -12.46
CA ARG A 146 -3.97 2.63 -13.02
C ARG A 146 -2.95 3.11 -12.00
N HIS A 147 -1.68 3.08 -12.37
CA HIS A 147 -0.58 3.60 -11.56
C HIS A 147 -0.41 5.09 -11.87
N VAL A 148 -0.69 5.94 -10.89
CA VAL A 148 -0.69 7.41 -11.05
C VAL A 148 0.43 8.05 -10.23
N LEU A 149 1.12 9.01 -10.84
CA LEU A 149 2.01 9.93 -10.17
C LEU A 149 1.21 11.18 -9.80
N ARG A 150 1.24 11.53 -8.52
CA ARG A 150 0.56 12.71 -7.99
C ARG A 150 1.55 13.86 -7.82
N ALA A 151 1.30 14.98 -8.49
CA ALA A 151 2.05 16.22 -8.26
C ALA A 151 1.56 16.91 -6.98
N THR A 152 1.99 16.43 -5.81
CA THR A 152 1.67 17.03 -4.51
C THR A 152 2.71 18.07 -4.13
N ALA A 153 2.26 19.29 -3.79
CA ALA A 153 3.15 20.33 -3.25
C ALA A 153 3.50 19.99 -1.79
N LYS A 154 4.79 19.90 -1.50
CA LYS A 154 5.31 19.70 -0.14
C LYS A 154 6.07 20.94 0.31
N TYR A 155 5.93 21.29 1.58
CA TYR A 155 6.64 22.41 2.21
C TYR A 155 7.53 21.91 3.35
N PRO A 156 8.68 21.27 3.05
CA PRO A 156 9.51 20.64 4.10
C PRO A 156 9.87 21.58 5.24
N LYS A 157 10.19 22.84 4.90
CA LYS A 157 10.51 23.86 5.90
C LYS A 157 9.33 24.27 6.78
N ALA A 158 8.10 24.19 6.29
CA ALA A 158 6.93 24.43 7.12
C ALA A 158 6.63 23.20 8.00
N SER A 159 6.85 21.98 7.47
CA SER A 159 6.71 20.74 8.24
C SER A 159 7.66 20.67 9.44
N ASP A 160 8.85 21.26 9.34
CA ASP A 160 9.79 21.41 10.47
C ASP A 160 9.15 22.12 11.69
N TYR A 161 8.15 22.99 11.48
CA TYR A 161 7.47 23.76 12.54
C TYR A 161 6.04 23.29 12.85
N LEU A 162 5.31 22.83 11.83
CA LEU A 162 3.88 22.51 11.92
C LEU A 162 3.61 21.00 12.07
N GLY A 163 4.65 20.17 11.96
CA GLY A 163 4.57 18.72 12.04
C GLY A 163 4.60 18.01 10.67
N PRO A 164 4.60 16.67 10.67
CA PRO A 164 4.84 15.86 9.47
C PRO A 164 3.61 15.69 8.57
N ASP A 165 2.42 16.09 9.02
CA ASP A 165 1.19 15.96 8.25
C ASP A 165 1.15 17.01 7.12
N GLU A 166 1.41 16.57 5.89
CA GLU A 166 1.50 17.42 4.71
C GLU A 166 0.16 18.09 4.33
N GLU A 167 -0.96 17.42 4.61
CA GLU A 167 -2.30 17.98 4.35
C GLU A 167 -2.59 19.09 5.34
N GLU A 168 -2.29 18.85 6.62
CA GLU A 168 -2.47 19.84 7.68
C GLU A 168 -1.53 21.04 7.49
N VAL A 169 -0.25 20.82 7.15
CA VAL A 169 0.70 21.89 6.80
C VAL A 169 0.15 22.76 5.66
N SER A 170 -0.34 22.12 4.59
CA SER A 170 -0.90 22.84 3.44
C SER A 170 -2.16 23.63 3.79
N ARG A 171 -2.99 23.11 4.70
CA ARG A 171 -4.20 23.78 5.21
C ARG A 171 -3.83 25.00 6.04
N LEU A 172 -2.92 24.85 7.00
CA LEU A 172 -2.46 25.94 7.88
C LEU A 172 -1.81 27.08 7.10
N LEU A 173 -0.99 26.79 6.07
CA LEU A 173 -0.41 27.83 5.21
C LEU A 173 -1.49 28.65 4.48
N LYS A 174 -2.54 28.01 3.99
CA LYS A 174 -3.69 28.71 3.36
C LYS A 174 -4.49 29.53 4.38
N ASP A 175 -4.64 29.03 5.61
CA ASP A 175 -5.34 29.76 6.66
C ASP A 175 -4.55 31.00 7.09
N LEU A 176 -3.22 30.91 7.16
CA LEU A 176 -2.33 32.06 7.41
C LEU A 176 -2.34 33.08 6.26
N GLU A 177 -2.42 32.62 5.01
CA GLU A 177 -2.66 33.50 3.85
C GLU A 177 -3.98 34.26 4.00
N ARG A 178 -5.08 33.54 4.28
CA ARG A 178 -6.41 34.16 4.45
C ARG A 178 -6.46 35.14 5.61
N ALA A 179 -5.71 34.86 6.67
CA ALA A 179 -5.56 35.76 7.82
C ALA A 179 -4.63 36.97 7.53
N GLY A 180 -3.97 37.01 6.37
CA GLY A 180 -3.09 38.10 5.97
C GLY A 180 -1.71 38.06 6.61
N HIS A 181 -1.30 36.93 7.21
CA HIS A 181 0.04 36.75 7.76
C HIS A 181 1.06 36.31 6.70
N LEU A 182 0.57 35.68 5.63
CA LEU A 182 1.40 35.23 4.51
C LEU A 182 0.88 35.78 3.18
N VAL A 183 1.81 36.09 2.28
CA VAL A 183 1.53 36.49 0.90
C VAL A 183 2.02 35.38 -0.05
N PRO A 184 1.13 34.77 -0.85
CA PRO A 184 1.52 33.79 -1.83
C PRO A 184 2.16 34.47 -3.05
N LYS A 185 3.23 33.88 -3.57
CA LYS A 185 3.82 34.24 -4.86
C LYS A 185 4.02 33.00 -5.70
N THR A 186 3.94 33.16 -7.02
CA THR A 186 4.19 32.08 -7.97
C THR A 186 5.61 31.51 -7.78
N TYR A 187 5.72 30.19 -7.64
CA TYR A 187 6.99 29.50 -7.45
C TYR A 187 7.00 28.16 -8.19
N GLY A 188 8.00 27.97 -9.06
CA GLY A 188 8.14 26.75 -9.84
C GLY A 188 6.98 26.47 -10.81
N ARG A 189 7.01 25.28 -11.40
CA ARG A 189 5.95 24.76 -12.27
C ARG A 189 5.44 23.45 -11.71
N ARG A 190 4.17 23.16 -11.96
CA ARG A 190 3.57 21.87 -11.68
C ARG A 190 2.94 21.32 -12.95
N VAL A 191 2.89 19.99 -13.01
CA VAL A 191 2.20 19.30 -14.09
C VAL A 191 0.71 19.52 -13.95
N GLU A 192 0.08 20.01 -15.02
CA GLU A 192 -1.36 20.28 -15.03
C GLU A 192 -1.92 20.04 -16.44
N CYS A 193 -2.92 19.16 -16.53
CA CYS A 193 -3.57 18.87 -17.80
C CYS A 193 -4.41 20.06 -18.25
N ARG A 194 -4.08 20.63 -19.40
CA ARG A 194 -4.83 21.78 -19.96
C ARG A 194 -6.25 21.45 -20.40
N GLN A 195 -6.58 20.16 -20.55
CA GLN A 195 -7.91 19.72 -20.96
C GLN A 195 -8.90 19.63 -19.79
N CYS A 196 -8.45 19.24 -18.59
CA CYS A 196 -9.35 19.04 -17.45
C CYS A 196 -8.86 19.63 -16.11
N GLY A 197 -7.69 20.25 -16.06
CA GLY A 197 -7.08 20.78 -14.84
C GLY A 197 -6.49 19.73 -13.89
N GLY A 198 -6.54 18.44 -14.26
CA GLY A 198 -6.00 17.35 -13.46
C GLY A 198 -4.49 17.44 -13.30
N THR A 199 -3.98 17.16 -12.10
CA THR A 199 -2.54 17.18 -11.75
C THR A 199 -1.95 15.79 -11.58
N GLU A 200 -2.77 14.74 -11.75
CA GLU A 200 -2.36 13.34 -11.70
C GLU A 200 -1.99 12.87 -13.12
N VAL A 201 -0.87 12.15 -13.23
CA VAL A 201 -0.35 11.66 -14.50
C VAL A 201 -0.04 10.17 -14.45
N THR A 202 -0.29 9.46 -15.54
CA THR A 202 0.25 8.12 -15.76
C THR A 202 1.54 8.23 -16.54
N LEU A 203 2.52 7.40 -16.17
CA LEU A 203 3.79 7.26 -16.86
C LEU A 203 3.86 5.87 -17.44
N GLU A 204 4.00 5.78 -18.76
CA GLU A 204 4.07 4.52 -19.49
C GLU A 204 5.30 4.53 -20.40
N LEU A 205 5.82 3.33 -20.65
CA LEU A 205 6.88 3.10 -21.63
C LEU A 205 6.24 2.64 -22.93
N ALA A 206 6.51 3.32 -24.03
CA ALA A 206 5.98 2.99 -25.34
C ALA A 206 7.08 2.53 -26.30
N CYS A 207 6.78 1.48 -27.07
CA CYS A 207 7.70 0.93 -28.05
C CYS A 207 7.96 1.97 -29.15
N PRO A 208 9.21 2.30 -29.47
CA PRO A 208 9.52 3.30 -30.49
C PRO A 208 9.08 2.84 -31.89
N SER A 209 8.99 1.53 -32.13
CA SER A 209 8.65 0.94 -33.43
C SER A 209 7.14 0.91 -33.71
N CYS A 210 6.30 0.62 -32.72
CA CYS A 210 4.85 0.45 -32.92
C CYS A 210 3.96 1.27 -31.96
N GLY A 211 4.52 1.96 -30.97
CA GLY A 211 3.79 2.74 -29.98
C GLY A 211 3.10 1.93 -28.88
N SER A 212 3.18 0.60 -28.91
CA SER A 212 2.62 -0.28 -27.88
C SER A 212 3.26 -0.02 -26.51
N ASN A 213 2.44 0.03 -25.45
CA ASN A 213 2.90 0.12 -24.07
C ASN A 213 3.14 -1.24 -23.39
N ASP A 214 2.80 -2.34 -24.07
CA ASP A 214 3.07 -3.71 -23.62
C ASP A 214 4.54 -4.08 -23.85
N ILE A 215 5.40 -3.63 -22.93
CA ILE A 215 6.84 -3.87 -22.91
C ILE A 215 7.21 -4.60 -21.62
N TYR A 216 7.98 -5.68 -21.73
CA TYR A 216 8.37 -6.50 -20.60
C TYR A 216 9.86 -6.82 -20.62
N LYS A 217 10.43 -7.08 -19.42
CA LYS A 217 11.81 -7.50 -19.26
C LYS A 217 11.94 -8.99 -19.54
N VAL A 218 12.91 -9.34 -20.39
CA VAL A 218 13.37 -10.71 -20.60
C VAL A 218 14.79 -10.82 -20.09
N TYR A 219 14.99 -11.75 -19.18
CA TYR A 219 16.27 -12.02 -18.56
C TYR A 219 16.94 -13.16 -19.31
N LEU A 220 18.14 -12.91 -19.82
CA LEU A 220 19.03 -13.96 -20.28
C LEU A 220 19.83 -14.47 -19.08
N VAL A 221 19.64 -15.74 -18.72
CA VAL A 221 20.23 -16.33 -17.52
C VAL A 221 20.98 -17.62 -17.81
N PHE A 222 21.98 -17.95 -16.98
CA PHE A 222 22.56 -19.28 -16.92
C PHE A 222 21.75 -20.18 -16.00
N CYS A 223 21.35 -21.35 -16.50
CA CYS A 223 20.65 -22.34 -15.68
C CYS A 223 21.65 -23.09 -14.77
N PRO A 224 21.48 -23.09 -13.44
CA PRO A 224 22.37 -23.80 -12.52
C PRO A 224 22.29 -25.33 -12.67
N LYS A 225 21.22 -25.86 -13.26
CA LYS A 225 21.02 -27.32 -13.43
C LYS A 225 21.72 -27.90 -14.65
N CYS A 226 21.74 -27.19 -15.77
CA CYS A 226 22.30 -27.70 -17.03
C CYS A 226 23.44 -26.85 -17.61
N GLY A 227 23.77 -25.71 -16.99
CA GLY A 227 24.83 -24.81 -17.46
C GLY A 227 24.52 -24.06 -18.75
N ASN A 228 23.35 -24.27 -19.37
CA ASN A 228 22.97 -23.59 -20.61
C ASN A 228 22.37 -22.22 -20.35
N ARG A 229 22.49 -21.34 -21.36
CA ARG A 229 21.78 -20.06 -21.40
C ARG A 229 20.31 -20.28 -21.75
N THR A 230 19.42 -19.57 -21.07
CA THR A 230 17.97 -19.57 -21.35
C THR A 230 17.40 -18.18 -21.12
N GLN A 231 16.31 -17.87 -21.81
CA GLN A 231 15.52 -16.67 -21.54
C GLN A 231 14.42 -17.01 -20.53
N THR A 232 14.10 -16.05 -19.65
CA THR A 232 12.99 -16.14 -18.71
C THR A 232 12.42 -14.76 -18.41
N VAL A 233 11.16 -14.71 -18.00
CA VAL A 233 10.54 -13.51 -17.44
C VAL A 233 10.51 -13.68 -15.93
N LEU A 234 11.08 -12.74 -15.19
CA LEU A 234 11.04 -12.71 -13.74
C LEU A 234 10.02 -11.64 -13.33
N VAL A 235 8.97 -12.07 -12.63
CA VAL A 235 8.03 -11.17 -11.94
C VAL A 235 8.40 -11.15 -10.45
N ASP A 236 8.05 -10.08 -9.74
CA ASP A 236 8.61 -9.78 -8.40
C ASP A 236 8.40 -10.92 -7.38
N ASP A 237 7.27 -11.62 -7.44
CA ASP A 237 6.93 -12.73 -6.52
C ASP A 237 7.34 -14.13 -7.01
N LEU A 238 8.11 -14.23 -8.10
CA LEU A 238 8.48 -15.51 -8.68
C LEU A 238 9.67 -16.14 -7.94
N THR A 239 9.44 -17.27 -7.27
CA THR A 239 10.47 -17.98 -6.51
C THR A 239 11.23 -19.04 -7.32
N GLU A 240 10.60 -19.55 -8.37
CA GLU A 240 11.12 -20.64 -9.20
C GLU A 240 10.75 -20.44 -10.68
N VAL A 241 11.69 -20.78 -11.57
CA VAL A 241 11.48 -20.81 -13.02
C VAL A 241 11.87 -22.15 -13.60
N ARG A 242 11.20 -22.56 -14.68
CA ARG A 242 11.60 -23.75 -15.44
C ARG A 242 12.54 -23.36 -16.56
N CYS A 243 13.71 -23.98 -16.59
CA CYS A 243 14.65 -23.79 -17.70
C CYS A 243 14.01 -24.25 -19.02
N GLN A 244 14.02 -23.42 -20.06
CA GLN A 244 13.41 -23.80 -21.33
C GLN A 244 14.16 -24.91 -22.05
N GLN A 245 15.44 -25.14 -21.72
CA GLN A 245 16.30 -26.16 -22.33
C GLN A 245 16.15 -27.52 -21.64
N CYS A 246 16.42 -27.62 -20.33
CA CYS A 246 16.38 -28.90 -19.62
C CYS A 246 15.05 -29.19 -18.90
N LYS A 247 14.11 -28.22 -18.92
CA LYS A 247 12.78 -28.28 -18.25
C LYS A 247 12.82 -28.46 -16.73
N GLN A 248 14.01 -28.48 -16.14
CA GLN A 248 14.21 -28.55 -14.70
C GLN A 248 13.87 -27.22 -14.04
N PRO A 249 13.24 -27.25 -12.85
CA PRO A 249 13.06 -26.06 -12.04
C PRO A 249 14.39 -25.55 -11.49
N ALA A 250 14.50 -24.22 -11.39
CA ALA A 250 15.61 -23.52 -10.76
C ALA A 250 15.05 -22.36 -9.92
N LYS A 251 15.55 -22.21 -8.70
CA LYS A 251 15.20 -21.07 -7.85
C LYS A 251 15.70 -19.79 -8.49
N VAL A 252 14.90 -18.74 -8.44
CA VAL A 252 15.29 -17.44 -9.00
C VAL A 252 16.56 -16.90 -8.34
N SER A 253 16.74 -17.15 -7.04
CA SER A 253 17.95 -16.79 -6.27
C SER A 253 19.23 -17.50 -6.71
N GLU A 254 19.12 -18.62 -7.45
CA GLU A 254 20.26 -19.39 -7.98
C GLU A 254 20.59 -19.03 -9.43
N LEU A 255 19.77 -18.22 -10.09
CA LEU A 255 19.99 -17.82 -11.48
C LEU A 255 21.12 -16.79 -11.56
N SER A 256 22.06 -17.03 -12.47
CA SER A 256 23.04 -16.02 -12.85
C SER A 256 22.51 -15.22 -14.04
N VAL A 257 22.15 -13.96 -13.80
CA VAL A 257 21.69 -13.04 -14.86
C VAL A 257 22.88 -12.60 -15.70
N ILE A 258 22.78 -12.80 -17.01
CA ILE A 258 23.80 -12.44 -18.00
C ILE A 258 23.47 -11.08 -18.59
N ASP A 259 22.21 -10.90 -19.00
CA ASP A 259 21.73 -9.69 -19.66
C ASP A 259 20.21 -9.53 -19.44
N VAL A 260 19.72 -8.32 -19.66
CA VAL A 260 18.30 -7.98 -19.58
C VAL A 260 17.91 -7.18 -20.82
N GLU A 261 16.99 -7.75 -21.59
CA GLU A 261 16.43 -7.12 -22.78
C GLU A 261 14.99 -6.67 -22.49
N LEU A 262 14.57 -5.59 -23.13
CA LEU A 262 13.16 -5.17 -23.14
C LEU A 262 12.53 -5.61 -24.45
N LEU A 263 11.46 -6.41 -24.39
CA LEU A 263 10.72 -6.84 -25.57
C LEU A 263 9.35 -6.20 -25.61
N CYS A 264 8.94 -5.76 -26.80
CA CYS A 264 7.59 -5.31 -27.05
C CYS A 264 6.71 -6.50 -27.45
N LYS A 265 5.63 -6.76 -26.73
CA LYS A 265 4.68 -7.82 -27.09
C LYS A 265 3.91 -7.51 -28.38
N GLY A 266 3.63 -6.23 -28.62
CA GLY A 266 2.84 -5.78 -29.76
C GLY A 266 3.52 -6.00 -31.13
N CYS A 267 4.85 -5.87 -31.21
CA CYS A 267 5.58 -6.07 -32.47
C CYS A 267 6.70 -7.13 -32.40
N GLY A 268 6.98 -7.69 -31.23
CA GLY A 268 8.03 -8.68 -31.01
C GLY A 268 9.47 -8.14 -31.03
N GLN A 269 9.65 -6.83 -31.26
CA GLN A 269 10.99 -6.24 -31.33
C GLN A 269 11.57 -5.95 -29.94
N ALA A 270 12.88 -6.13 -29.82
CA ALA A 270 13.65 -5.64 -28.70
C ALA A 270 13.77 -4.11 -28.77
N THR A 271 13.66 -3.44 -27.61
CA THR A 271 13.68 -1.98 -27.49
C THR A 271 14.58 -1.54 -26.35
N ASN A 272 15.79 -1.09 -26.66
CA ASN A 272 16.72 -0.65 -25.62
C ASN A 272 16.43 0.77 -25.09
N ASP A 273 15.56 1.52 -25.77
CA ASP A 273 15.20 2.89 -25.41
C ASP A 273 13.69 3.14 -25.64
N PRO A 274 12.82 2.58 -24.78
CA PRO A 274 11.39 2.83 -24.88
C PRO A 274 11.08 4.31 -24.59
N LYS A 275 10.13 4.88 -25.33
CA LYS A 275 9.73 6.27 -25.17
C LYS A 275 8.89 6.44 -23.91
N ILE A 276 9.24 7.41 -23.08
CA ILE A 276 8.39 7.79 -21.94
C ILE A 276 7.20 8.58 -22.47
N VAL A 277 6.00 8.08 -22.17
CA VAL A 277 4.73 8.70 -22.54
C VAL A 277 4.00 9.09 -21.27
N LEU A 278 3.60 10.36 -21.19
CA LEU A 278 2.80 10.88 -20.09
C LEU A 278 1.37 11.10 -20.54
N SER A 279 0.40 10.71 -19.72
CA SER A 279 -1.02 10.95 -19.97
C SER A 279 -1.70 11.45 -18.71
N CYS A 280 -2.72 12.29 -18.84
CA CYS A 280 -3.51 12.73 -17.69
C CYS A 280 -4.30 11.55 -17.12
N ALA A 281 -4.17 11.29 -15.82
CA ALA A 281 -4.85 10.16 -15.18
C ALA A 281 -6.39 10.32 -15.18
N ASN A 282 -6.87 11.57 -15.11
CA ASN A 282 -8.30 11.88 -15.06
C ASN A 282 -8.99 11.72 -16.43
N CYS A 283 -8.41 12.25 -17.51
CA CYS A 283 -9.06 12.29 -18.83
C CYS A 283 -8.38 11.44 -19.92
N GLY A 284 -7.21 10.85 -19.64
CA GLY A 284 -6.47 10.01 -20.58
C GLY A 284 -5.75 10.78 -21.69
N LYS A 285 -5.78 12.12 -21.68
CA LYS A 285 -5.12 12.93 -22.71
C LYS A 285 -3.61 12.80 -22.61
N HIS A 286 -2.95 12.49 -23.73
CA HIS A 286 -1.50 12.54 -23.84
C HIS A 286 -0.97 13.95 -23.53
N MET A 287 0.02 14.02 -22.65
CA MET A 287 0.61 15.25 -22.15
C MET A 287 1.85 15.63 -22.95
N THR A 288 1.91 16.89 -23.35
CA THR A 288 3.05 17.49 -24.03
C THR A 288 3.96 18.20 -23.02
N ASN A 289 5.15 18.61 -23.46
CA ASN A 289 6.05 19.44 -22.66
C ASN A 289 5.38 20.70 -22.11
N THR A 290 4.38 21.25 -22.82
CA THR A 290 3.67 22.45 -22.37
C THR A 290 2.70 22.17 -21.22
N ASP A 291 2.17 20.95 -21.13
CA ASP A 291 1.32 20.51 -20.02
C ASP A 291 2.16 20.25 -18.75
N LEU A 292 3.42 19.83 -18.93
CA LEU A 292 4.38 19.68 -17.82
C LEU A 292 4.76 21.03 -17.18
N LEU A 293 4.54 22.12 -17.90
CA LEU A 293 4.72 23.50 -17.44
C LEU A 293 3.38 24.23 -17.23
N GLY A 294 2.26 23.51 -17.27
CA GLY A 294 0.91 24.08 -17.32
C GLY A 294 0.50 24.79 -16.03
N GLY A 295 0.83 24.22 -14.87
CA GLY A 295 0.47 24.78 -13.58
C GLY A 295 1.61 25.56 -12.94
N THR A 296 1.25 26.37 -11.94
CA THR A 296 2.22 27.16 -11.15
C THR A 296 2.08 26.81 -9.68
N GLY A 297 3.20 26.53 -9.01
CA GLY A 297 3.22 26.33 -7.57
C GLY A 297 3.15 27.66 -6.83
N LEU A 298 2.99 27.59 -5.50
CA LEU A 298 3.00 28.76 -4.63
C LEU A 298 4.14 28.65 -3.63
N ALA A 299 4.80 29.77 -3.35
CA ALA A 299 5.64 29.96 -2.19
C ALA A 299 5.02 31.05 -1.32
N TYR A 300 5.03 30.84 0.00
CA TYR A 300 4.49 31.79 0.96
C TYR A 300 5.61 32.63 1.56
N TYR A 301 5.38 33.93 1.66
CA TYR A 301 6.27 34.91 2.26
C TYR A 301 5.57 35.59 3.42
N PRO A 302 6.30 36.09 4.44
CA PRO A 302 5.70 37.01 5.42
C PRO A 302 5.05 38.19 4.70
N ALA A 303 3.87 38.60 5.17
CA ALA A 303 3.17 39.78 4.68
C ALA A 303 3.90 41.09 4.98
#